data_AF-A0A9D1FMV7-F1
#
_entry.id   AF-A0A9D1FMV7-F1
#
_cell.length_a   1.000
_cell.length_b   1.000
_cell.length_c   1.000
_cell.angle_alpha   90.00
_cell.angle_beta   90.00
_cell.angle_gamma   90.00
#
_symmetry.space_group_name_H-M   'P 1'
#
loop_
_entity.id
_entity.type
_entity.pdbx_description
1 polymer ?
#
loop_
_entity_poly.entity_id
_entity_poly.type
_entity_poly.pdbx_seq_one_letter_code
_entity_poly.pdbx_strand_id
1 'polypeptide(L)' 'MGNDFVESNDFTGKTVIPFATSSSSGMGESGELLAELAGTGDWQEGQRFPSSVREDDVADWVSRLQ' A
#
# COMPACT_ATOMS: atom_id res chain seq x y z
N MET A 1 -0.90 3.57 -14.59
CA MET A 1 -0.76 4.68 -13.60
C MET A 1 -0.24 4.19 -12.26
N GLY A 2 -0.80 3.14 -11.63
CA GLY A 2 -0.16 2.51 -10.45
C GLY A 2 1.06 1.66 -10.82
N ASN A 3 0.92 0.81 -11.84
CA ASN A 3 1.98 -0.11 -12.28
C ASN A 3 3.26 0.61 -12.75
N ASP A 4 3.14 1.66 -13.57
CA ASP A 4 4.30 2.38 -14.12
C ASP A 4 5.23 2.92 -13.02
N PHE A 5 4.67 3.37 -11.89
CA PHE A 5 5.47 3.84 -10.76
C PHE A 5 6.24 2.69 -10.13
N VAL A 6 5.58 1.56 -9.90
CA VAL A 6 6.19 0.42 -9.22
C VAL A 6 7.26 -0.23 -10.09
N GLU A 7 7.03 -0.37 -11.39
CA GLU A 7 7.99 -0.93 -12.34
C GLU A 7 9.21 -0.01 -12.57
N SER A 8 9.07 1.31 -12.33
CA SER A 8 10.14 2.28 -12.56
C SER A 8 11.05 2.52 -11.35
N ASN A 9 10.81 1.88 -10.20
CA ASN A 9 11.54 2.15 -8.95
C ASN A 9 12.17 0.88 -8.38
N ASP A 10 13.36 1.02 -7.78
CA ASP A 10 14.02 -0.04 -7.00
C ASP A 10 13.67 0.12 -5.52
N PHE A 11 13.01 -0.89 -4.96
CA PHE A 11 12.59 -0.93 -3.56
C PHE A 11 13.53 -1.78 -2.69
N THR A 12 14.71 -2.15 -3.19
CA THR A 12 15.68 -2.93 -2.42
C THR A 12 15.97 -2.31 -1.04
N GLY A 13 15.81 -3.12 0.01
CA GLY A 13 15.98 -2.70 1.39
C GLY A 13 14.95 -1.67 1.88
N LYS A 14 13.79 -1.58 1.23
CA LYS A 14 12.65 -0.75 1.67
C LYS A 14 11.50 -1.65 2.09
N THR A 15 10.80 -1.24 3.14
CA THR A 15 9.46 -1.75 3.43
C THR A 15 8.44 -0.86 2.71
N VAL A 16 7.52 -1.49 1.98
CA VAL A 16 6.47 -0.82 1.21
C VAL A 16 5.12 -1.27 1.72
N ILE A 17 4.28 -0.31 2.13
CA ILE A 17 2.96 -0.58 2.70
C ILE A 17 1.94 0.26 1.92
N PRO A 18 1.17 -0.34 0.99
CA PRO A 18 0.24 0.40 0.18
C PRO A 18 -0.97 0.90 1.02
N PHE A 19 -1.70 1.89 0.49
CA PHE A 19 -3.03 2.25 1.01
C PHE A 19 -3.95 2.77 -0.11
N ALA A 20 -5.27 2.70 0.09
CA ALA A 20 -6.26 3.15 -0.90
C ALA A 20 -7.54 3.69 -0.25
N THR A 21 -8.28 4.56 -0.97
CA THR A 21 -9.48 5.28 -0.45
C THR A 21 -10.81 4.92 -1.13
N SER A 22 -10.84 3.93 -2.04
CA SER A 22 -12.02 3.66 -2.89
C SER A 22 -13.02 2.66 -2.27
N SER A 23 -14.25 2.64 -2.82
CA SER A 23 -15.44 1.94 -2.29
C SER A 23 -15.67 0.51 -2.83
N SER A 24 -14.94 0.03 -3.84
CA SER A 24 -15.19 -1.29 -4.45
C SER A 24 -14.10 -2.31 -4.10
N SER A 25 -14.47 -3.26 -3.23
CA SER A 25 -13.66 -4.42 -2.76
C SER A 25 -12.45 -4.08 -1.88
N GLY A 26 -12.06 -5.01 -0.99
CA GLY A 26 -10.90 -4.84 -0.09
C GLY A 26 -9.59 -4.57 -0.87
N MET A 27 -8.47 -4.41 -0.17
CA MET A 27 -7.18 -4.23 -0.88
C MET A 27 -6.89 -5.41 -1.84
N GLY A 28 -7.37 -6.61 -1.49
CA GLY A 28 -7.39 -7.79 -2.35
C GLY A 28 -6.01 -8.13 -2.90
N GLU A 29 -5.99 -8.81 -4.06
CA GLU A 29 -4.77 -9.18 -4.79
C GLU A 29 -3.99 -7.96 -5.33
N SER A 30 -4.51 -6.73 -5.19
CA SER A 30 -3.84 -5.54 -5.75
C SER A 30 -2.51 -5.25 -5.05
N GLY A 31 -2.38 -5.55 -3.75
CA GLY A 31 -1.10 -5.40 -3.05
C GLY A 31 -0.06 -6.41 -3.53
N GLU A 32 -0.48 -7.66 -3.71
CA GLU A 32 0.38 -8.77 -4.18
C GLU A 32 0.85 -8.53 -5.62
N LEU A 33 -0.05 -8.14 -6.52
CA LEU A 33 0.29 -7.83 -7.91
C LEU A 33 1.29 -6.66 -8.02
N LEU A 34 1.17 -5.64 -7.17
CA LEU A 34 2.14 -4.55 -7.13
C LEU A 34 3.51 -5.05 -6.63
N ALA A 35 3.53 -5.89 -5.60
CA ALA A 35 4.77 -6.51 -5.13
C ALA A 35 5.46 -7.35 -6.22
N GLU A 36 4.68 -8.14 -6.96
CA GLU A 36 5.19 -8.94 -8.08
C GLU A 36 5.77 -8.06 -9.19
N LEU A 37 5.10 -6.95 -9.54
CA LEU A 37 5.58 -6.01 -10.55
C LEU A 37 6.84 -5.26 -10.10
N ALA A 38 6.98 -4.98 -8.80
CA ALA A 38 8.14 -4.30 -8.24
C ALA A 38 9.40 -5.17 -8.32
N GLY A 39 9.25 -6.48 -8.09
CA GLY A 39 10.33 -7.47 -8.03
C GLY A 39 11.34 -7.26 -6.90
N THR A 40 11.22 -6.18 -6.11
CA THR A 40 12.12 -5.78 -5.03
C THR A 40 11.33 -5.14 -3.88
N GLY A 41 11.94 -5.13 -2.68
CA GLY A 41 11.34 -4.58 -1.47
C GLY A 41 10.60 -5.60 -0.60
N ASP A 42 10.33 -5.20 0.64
CA ASP A 42 9.50 -5.93 1.60
C ASP A 42 8.08 -5.35 1.58
N TRP A 43 7.20 -5.98 0.80
CA TRP A 43 5.82 -5.52 0.61
C TRP A 43 4.92 -6.15 1.66
N GLN A 44 4.30 -5.32 2.50
CA GLN A 44 3.42 -5.78 3.57
C GLN A 44 1.94 -5.57 3.23
N GLU A 45 1.07 -6.19 4.01
CA GLU A 45 -0.37 -5.97 3.90
C GLU A 45 -0.68 -4.49 4.12
N GLY A 46 -1.37 -3.89 3.15
CA GLY A 46 -1.69 -2.47 3.20
C GLY A 46 -3.08 -2.19 3.78
N GLN A 47 -3.39 -0.90 3.92
CA GLN A 47 -4.63 -0.45 4.56
C GLN A 47 -5.60 0.15 3.55
N ARG A 48 -6.84 -0.34 3.55
CA ARG A 48 -7.94 0.36 2.89
C ARG A 48 -8.59 1.33 3.85
N PHE A 49 -8.71 2.57 3.44
CA PHE A 49 -9.45 3.59 4.16
C PHE A 49 -10.80 3.86 3.48
N PRO A 50 -11.88 4.07 4.25
CA PRO A 50 -13.11 4.62 3.69
C PRO A 50 -12.86 6.07 3.23
N SER A 51 -13.67 6.57 2.30
CA SER A 51 -13.59 7.97 1.86
C SER A 51 -13.83 8.98 2.98
N SER A 52 -14.42 8.54 4.09
CA SER A 52 -14.70 9.34 5.29
C SER A 52 -13.68 9.13 6.43
N VAL A 53 -12.52 8.52 6.17
CA VAL A 53 -11.46 8.33 7.18
C VAL A 53 -11.05 9.66 7.82
N ARG A 54 -10.76 9.67 9.12
CA ARG A 54 -10.23 10.84 9.81
C ARG A 54 -8.71 10.83 9.86
N GLU A 55 -8.13 12.00 10.05
CA GLU A 55 -6.68 12.16 10.24
C GLU A 55 -6.17 11.32 11.42
N ASP A 56 -6.88 11.32 12.54
CA ASP A 56 -6.52 10.53 13.72
C ASP A 56 -6.48 9.02 13.42
N ASP A 57 -7.42 8.52 12.61
CA ASP A 57 -7.46 7.09 12.21
C ASP A 57 -6.22 6.72 11.36
N VAL A 58 -5.76 7.65 10.51
CA VAL A 58 -4.54 7.46 9.70
C VAL A 58 -3.29 7.55 10.57
N ALA A 59 -3.23 8.50 11.50
CA ALA A 59 -2.11 8.63 12.43
C ALA A 59 -1.97 7.39 13.32
N ASP A 60 -3.08 6.87 13.82
CA ASP A 60 -3.14 5.63 14.58
C ASP A 60 -2.62 4.44 13.77
N TRP A 61 -3.02 4.33 12.50
CA TRP A 61 -2.51 3.27 11.61
C TRP A 61 -1.00 3.37 11.43
N VAL A 62 -0.48 4.56 11.10
CA VAL A 62 0.97 4.78 10.92
C VAL A 62 1.75 4.44 12.19
N SER A 63 1.20 4.75 13.37
CA SER A 63 1.86 4.44 14.65
C SER A 63 2.06 2.93 14.91
N ARG A 64 1.26 2.07 14.25
CA ARG A 64 1.31 0.62 14.39
C ARG A 64 2.25 -0.08 13.40
N LEU A 65 2.80 0.65 12.43
CA LEU A 65 3.74 0.13 11.42
C LEU A 65 5.20 0.08 11.89
N GLN A 66 5.43 0.32 13.20
CA GLN A 66 6.73 0.36 13.88
C GLN A 66 7.32 -1.04 14.09
#